data_AF-A0A3D2JW37-F1
#
_entry.id   AF-A0A3D2JW37-F1
#
_cell.length_a   1.000
_cell.length_b   1.000
_cell.length_c   1.000
_cell.angle_alpha   90.00
_cell.angle_beta   90.00
_cell.angle_gamma   90.00
#
_symmetry.space_group_name_H-M   'P 1'
#
loop_
_entity.id
_entity.type
_entity.pdbx_description
1 polymer ?
#
loop_
_entity_poly.entity_id
_entity_poly.type
_entity_poly.pdbx_seq_one_letter_code
_entity_poly.pdbx_strand_id
1 'polypeptide(L)' 'ATVFGESYMNTTRWDYWNADGSAKPGTAEAKAAFEAAVAVSHDHPGANHLYIHLMEMSNQPELAMPAAQKLEATV' A
#
# COMPACT_ATOMS: atom_id res chain seq x y z
N ALA A 1 -12.07 -2.83 -1.66
CA ALA A 1 -10.65 -3.23 -1.78
C ALA A 1 -9.78 -2.54 -0.72
N THR A 2 -9.85 -1.21 -0.56
CA THR A 2 -9.08 -0.46 0.45
C THR A 2 -9.22 -0.99 1.89
N VAL A 3 -10.46 -1.16 2.39
CA VAL A 3 -10.71 -1.68 3.76
C VAL A 3 -10.17 -3.11 3.96
N PHE A 4 -10.12 -3.92 2.89
CA PHE A 4 -9.51 -5.24 2.97
C PHE A 4 -7.99 -5.14 3.20
N GLY A 5 -7.29 -4.32 2.40
CA GLY A 5 -5.85 -4.09 2.60
C GLY A 5 -5.54 -3.43 3.96
N GLU A 6 -6.36 -2.48 4.39
CA GLU A 6 -6.26 -1.87 5.72
C GLU A 6 -6.43 -2.89 6.85
N SER A 7 -7.42 -3.79 6.73
CA SER A 7 -7.68 -4.80 7.75
C SER A 7 -6.47 -5.73 7.95
N TYR A 8 -5.77 -6.07 6.86
CA TYR A 8 -4.51 -6.80 6.94
C TYR A 8 -3.47 -6.01 7.75
N MET A 9 -3.22 -4.74 7.38
CA MET A 9 -2.23 -3.88 8.03
C MET A 9 -2.49 -3.71 9.54
N ASN A 10 -3.76 -3.60 9.94
CA ASN A 10 -4.17 -3.52 11.35
C ASN A 10 -3.86 -4.80 12.15
N THR A 11 -3.84 -5.96 11.49
CA THR A 11 -3.58 -7.26 12.16
C THR A 11 -2.10 -7.63 12.21
N THR A 12 -1.25 -7.06 11.36
CA THR A 12 0.17 -7.40 11.23
C THR A 12 1.12 -6.37 11.82
N ARG A 13 0.63 -5.21 12.29
CA ARG A 13 1.40 -4.20 13.04
C ARG A 13 2.68 -3.75 12.32
N TRP A 14 2.55 -3.27 11.08
CA TRP A 14 3.67 -2.84 10.23
C TRP A 14 4.68 -3.94 9.86
N ASP A 15 4.39 -5.22 10.10
CA ASP A 15 5.31 -6.32 9.77
C ASP A 15 4.99 -6.96 8.40
N TYR A 16 5.21 -6.23 7.30
CA TYR A 16 4.79 -6.63 5.94
C TYR A 16 5.88 -7.30 5.11
N TRP A 17 7.14 -6.90 5.28
CA TRP A 17 8.26 -7.35 4.45
C TRP A 17 9.32 -8.02 5.31
N ASN A 18 9.93 -9.08 4.79
CA ASN A 18 11.14 -9.65 5.37
C ASN A 18 12.36 -8.78 5.03
N ALA A 19 13.46 -8.98 5.74
CA ALA A 19 14.71 -8.23 5.52
C ALA A 19 15.33 -8.43 4.12
N ASP A 20 14.99 -9.54 3.46
CA ASP A 20 15.39 -9.81 2.06
C ASP A 20 14.43 -9.20 1.03
N GLY A 21 13.38 -8.49 1.50
CA GLY A 21 12.34 -7.87 0.69
C GLY A 21 11.26 -8.82 0.19
N SER A 22 11.24 -10.08 0.62
CA SER A 22 10.13 -10.98 0.34
C SER A 22 8.87 -10.56 1.13
N ALA A 23 7.72 -10.65 0.49
CA ALA A 23 6.43 -10.37 1.11
C ALA A 23 6.12 -11.39 2.21
N LYS A 24 5.68 -10.92 3.38
CA LYS A 24 5.10 -11.79 4.41
C LYS A 24 3.69 -12.22 3.97
N PRO A 25 3.15 -13.32 4.54
CA PRO A 25 1.81 -13.78 4.20
C PRO A 25 0.77 -12.66 4.30
N GLY A 26 -0.07 -12.50 3.28
CA GLY A 26 -1.10 -11.46 3.19
C GLY A 26 -0.62 -10.12 2.62
N THR A 27 0.69 -9.86 2.55
CA THR A 27 1.21 -8.57 2.03
C THR A 27 0.94 -8.42 0.55
N ALA A 28 1.13 -9.49 -0.24
CA ALA A 28 0.89 -9.46 -1.68
C ALA A 28 -0.60 -9.22 -2.00
N GLU A 29 -1.49 -9.82 -1.21
CA GLU A 29 -2.94 -9.67 -1.33
C GLU A 29 -3.40 -8.25 -0.93
N ALA A 30 -2.84 -7.70 0.14
CA ALA A 30 -3.09 -6.31 0.54
C ALA A 30 -2.60 -5.33 -0.53
N LYS A 31 -1.40 -5.56 -1.07
CA LYS A 31 -0.83 -4.77 -2.18
C LYS A 31 -1.76 -4.77 -3.39
N ALA A 32 -2.18 -5.94 -3.84
CA ALA A 32 -3.08 -6.09 -4.97
C ALA A 32 -4.44 -5.41 -4.72
N ALA A 33 -4.95 -5.44 -3.48
CA ALA A 33 -6.19 -4.76 -3.13
C ALA A 33 -6.08 -3.22 -3.22
N PHE A 34 -4.94 -2.64 -2.82
CA PHE A 34 -4.71 -1.21 -3.01
C PHE A 34 -4.52 -0.86 -4.49
N GLU A 35 -3.76 -1.66 -5.24
CA GLU A 35 -3.58 -1.49 -6.69
C GLU A 35 -4.93 -1.54 -7.44
N ALA A 36 -5.81 -2.46 -7.07
CA ALA A 36 -7.17 -2.52 -7.60
C ALA A 36 -8.01 -1.29 -7.22
N ALA A 37 -7.86 -0.77 -6.00
CA ALA A 37 -8.58 0.42 -5.56
C ALA A 37 -8.16 1.67 -6.35
N VAL A 38 -6.85 1.89 -6.56
CA VAL A 38 -6.34 3.03 -7.32
C VAL A 38 -6.62 2.91 -8.82
N ALA A 39 -6.74 1.69 -9.36
CA ALA A 39 -7.17 1.50 -10.74
C ALA A 39 -8.62 1.94 -10.98
N VAL A 40 -9.50 1.82 -9.97
CA VAL A 40 -10.90 2.26 -10.03
C VAL A 40 -11.04 3.75 -9.72
N SER A 41 -10.34 4.23 -8.69
CA SER A 41 -10.36 5.62 -8.27
C SER A 41 -8.94 6.08 -7.97
N HIS A 42 -8.33 6.67 -8.99
CA HIS A 42 -6.93 7.05 -8.98
C HIS A 42 -6.56 8.05 -7.88
N ASP A 43 -7.49 8.95 -7.54
CA ASP A 43 -7.29 9.96 -6.50
C ASP A 43 -7.89 9.52 -5.14
N HIS A 44 -8.19 8.23 -4.94
CA HIS A 44 -8.72 7.73 -3.66
C HIS A 44 -7.70 7.94 -2.53
N PRO A 45 -7.98 8.80 -1.53
CA PRO A 45 -6.96 9.22 -0.55
C PRO A 45 -6.50 8.07 0.34
N GLY A 46 -7.44 7.28 0.87
CA GLY A 46 -7.09 6.12 1.72
C GLY A 46 -6.29 5.04 1.02
N ALA A 47 -6.59 4.73 -0.25
CA ALA A 47 -5.84 3.72 -1.02
C ALA A 47 -4.41 4.19 -1.31
N ASN A 48 -4.24 5.44 -1.75
CA ASN A 48 -2.92 6.02 -1.98
C ASN A 48 -2.11 6.09 -0.67
N HIS A 49 -2.72 6.54 0.42
CA HIS A 49 -2.06 6.67 1.73
C HIS A 49 -1.59 5.32 2.28
N LEU A 50 -2.47 4.32 2.30
CA LEU A 50 -2.13 3.00 2.84
C LEU A 50 -1.18 2.22 1.93
N TYR A 51 -1.23 2.44 0.61
CA TYR A 51 -0.26 1.84 -0.32
C TYR A 51 1.16 2.35 -0.06
N ILE A 52 1.34 3.64 0.25
CA ILE A 52 2.64 4.20 0.66
C ILE A 52 3.16 3.45 1.89
N HIS A 53 2.36 3.38 2.96
CA HIS A 53 2.75 2.69 4.19
C HIS A 53 3.02 1.19 3.99
N LEU A 54 2.29 0.53 3.09
CA LEU A 54 2.57 -0.86 2.77
C LEU A 54 3.94 -1.00 2.10
N MET A 55 4.32 -0.08 1.21
CA MET A 55 5.54 -0.17 0.40
C MET A 55 6.81 0.39 1.07
N GLU A 56 6.68 1.19 2.13
CA GLU A 56 7.78 1.91 2.82
C GLU A 56 8.99 1.02 3.19
N MET A 57 8.76 -0.23 3.59
CA MET A 57 9.82 -1.18 3.98
C MET A 57 10.07 -2.28 2.93
N SER A 58 9.49 -2.16 1.74
CA SER A 58 9.76 -3.09 0.64
C SER A 58 11.13 -2.84 0.00
N ASN A 59 11.58 -3.74 -0.86
CA ASN A 59 12.77 -3.50 -1.71
C ASN A 59 12.49 -2.60 -2.92
N GLN A 60 11.24 -2.16 -3.12
CA GLN A 60 10.84 -1.31 -4.26
C GLN A 60 9.91 -0.17 -3.78
N PRO A 61 10.32 0.65 -2.79
CA PRO A 61 9.48 1.71 -2.24
C PRO A 61 9.08 2.75 -3.30
N GLU A 62 9.89 2.92 -4.36
CA GLU A 62 9.63 3.82 -5.48
C GLU A 62 8.31 3.52 -6.23
N LEU A 63 7.77 2.30 -6.12
CA LEU A 63 6.47 1.95 -6.69
C LEU A 63 5.32 2.74 -6.07
N ALA A 64 5.48 3.27 -4.85
CA ALA A 64 4.49 4.13 -4.20
C ALA A 64 4.65 5.62 -4.51
N MET A 65 5.67 6.02 -5.28
CA MET A 65 5.90 7.42 -5.64
C MET A 65 4.71 8.09 -6.33
N PRO A 66 3.99 7.45 -7.28
CA PRO A 66 2.80 8.03 -7.88
C PRO A 66 1.69 8.28 -6.84
N ALA A 67 1.52 7.38 -5.86
CA ALA A 67 0.55 7.55 -4.78
C ALA A 67 0.92 8.72 -3.86
N ALA A 68 2.21 8.93 -3.59
CA ALA A 68 2.69 10.07 -2.83
C ALA A 68 2.41 11.41 -3.55
N GLN A 69 2.72 11.48 -4.84
CA GLN A 69 2.46 12.67 -5.68
C GLN A 69 0.96 13.00 -5.77
N LYS A 70 0.11 11.96 -5.79
CA LYS A 70 -1.36 12.12 -5.76
C LYS A 70 -1.82 12.83 -4.50
N LEU A 71 -1.30 12.46 -3.34
CA LEU A 71 -1.65 13.08 -2.08
C LEU A 71 -1.04 14.48 -1.94
N GLU A 72 0.19 14.68 -2.40
CA GLU A 72 0.81 16.02 -2.47
C GLU A 72 -0.03 16.99 -3.30
N ALA A 73 -0.61 16.54 -4.42
CA ALA A 73 -1.46 17.38 -5.26
C ALA A 73 -2.85 17.69 -4.66
N THR A 74 -3.19 17.13 -3.49
CA THR A 74 -4.47 17.37 -2.82
C THR A 74 -4.44 18.49 -1.77
N VAL A 75 -3.25 19.06 -1.50
CA VAL A 75 -3.04 20.17 -0.55
C VAL A 75 -2.82 21.52 -1.23
#